data_AF-A0A6G6K226-F1
#
_entry.id   AF-A0A6G6K226-F1
#
_cell.length_a   1.000
_cell.length_b   1.000
_cell.length_c   1.000
_cell.angle_alpha   90.00
_cell.angle_beta   90.00
_cell.angle_gamma   90.00
#
_symmetry.space_group_name_H-M   'P 1'
#
loop_
_entity.id
_entity.type
_entity.pdbx_description
1 polymer ?
#
loop_
_entity_poly.entity_id
_entity_poly.type
_entity_poly.pdbx_seq_one_letter_code
_entity_poly.pdbx_strand_id
1 'polypeptide(L)'
;MPAIVDPLIFYAMDLQLSNAVLTATFSNEIPNLVTGIIQLAGAQHEIHVELQGNFLSDIAGCSIEIVNHVPKTDNTLLSKLHRHQIGTVGEMTASRRITQTLRKSAPPASSVLAPSTGSLKNLLFFEWFNEQRQRVLIHAWHWNLRVSAPQWTLTRAQELAQIQTARLRRKEHLLTREKE
;
A
#
# COMPACT_ATOMS: atom_id res chain seq x y z
N MET A 1 -0.79 25.48 37.00
CA MET A 1 -1.21 25.67 35.60
C MET A 1 -0.78 24.42 34.84
N PRO A 2 -1.69 23.63 34.25
CA PRO A 2 -1.27 22.47 33.49
C PRO A 2 -0.74 22.94 32.13
N ALA A 3 0.41 22.42 31.74
CA ALA A 3 0.96 22.58 30.41
C ALA A 3 -0.07 22.05 29.40
N ILE A 4 -0.46 22.92 28.47
CA ILE A 4 -1.23 22.55 27.29
C ILE A 4 -0.32 21.61 26.50
N VAL A 5 -0.66 20.33 26.52
CA VAL A 5 -0.01 19.32 25.68
C VAL A 5 -0.37 19.69 24.26
N ASP A 6 0.62 20.09 23.47
CA ASP A 6 0.46 20.49 22.08
C ASP A 6 -0.21 19.35 21.30
N PRO A 7 -1.45 19.51 20.81
CA PRO A 7 -2.13 18.42 20.15
C PRO A 7 -1.59 18.33 18.72
N LEU A 8 -0.76 17.32 18.51
CA LEU A 8 -0.47 16.70 17.20
C LEU A 8 0.55 17.48 16.34
N ILE A 9 1.81 17.40 16.73
CA ILE A 9 2.90 17.39 15.75
C ILE A 9 2.74 16.09 14.94
N PHE A 10 2.07 16.19 13.79
CA PHE A 10 1.93 15.07 12.85
C PHE A 10 3.25 14.87 12.10
N TYR A 11 4.15 14.08 12.70
CA TYR A 11 5.36 13.60 12.05
C TYR A 11 5.00 12.76 10.81
N ALA A 12 5.74 12.97 9.72
CA ALA A 12 5.60 12.15 8.53
C ALA A 12 6.02 10.70 8.82
N MET A 13 5.02 9.80 8.93
CA MET A 13 5.22 8.42 9.41
C MET A 13 4.86 7.41 8.32
N ASP A 14 5.65 6.34 8.21
CA ASP A 14 5.36 5.22 7.30
C ASP A 14 4.68 4.10 8.09
N LEU A 15 3.48 3.70 7.67
CA LEU A 15 2.70 2.61 8.27
C LEU A 15 2.59 1.43 7.30
N GLN A 16 3.06 0.26 7.75
CA GLN A 16 3.02 -0.97 6.98
C GLN A 16 1.90 -1.89 7.47
N LEU A 17 0.88 -2.11 6.64
CA LEU A 17 -0.30 -2.87 7.02
C LEU A 17 -0.22 -4.34 6.59
N SER A 18 0.69 -4.71 5.68
CA SER A 18 0.74 -6.06 5.07
C SER A 18 0.67 -7.22 6.05
N ASN A 19 1.27 -7.14 7.23
CA ASN A 19 1.21 -8.27 8.16
C ASN A 19 -0.12 -8.34 8.92
N ALA A 20 -0.75 -7.20 9.16
CA ALA A 20 -1.93 -7.07 10.01
C ALA A 20 -3.25 -7.19 9.26
N VAL A 21 -3.30 -6.93 7.95
CA VAL A 21 -4.51 -7.10 7.13
C VAL A 21 -5.02 -8.53 7.25
N LEU A 22 -6.26 -8.70 7.68
CA LEU A 22 -7.01 -9.96 7.68
C LEU A 22 -7.81 -10.07 6.38
N THR A 23 -8.67 -9.09 6.12
CA THR A 23 -9.38 -8.91 4.86
C THR A 23 -9.33 -7.44 4.46
N ALA A 24 -9.45 -7.17 3.17
CA ALA A 24 -9.68 -5.82 2.68
C ALA A 24 -10.49 -5.84 1.39
N THR A 25 -11.34 -4.83 1.23
CA THR A 25 -12.02 -4.54 -0.03
C THR A 25 -11.64 -3.14 -0.47
N PHE A 26 -11.37 -2.95 -1.76
CA PHE A 26 -11.19 -1.63 -2.34
C PHE A 26 -11.93 -1.54 -3.67
N SER A 27 -12.54 -0.40 -3.98
CA SER A 27 -13.18 -0.12 -5.27
C SER A 27 -12.60 1.13 -5.89
N ASN A 28 -12.31 1.05 -7.18
CA ASN A 28 -12.03 2.20 -8.03
C ASN A 28 -12.97 2.20 -9.24
N GLU A 29 -14.20 1.71 -9.07
CA GLU A 29 -15.21 1.65 -10.13
C GLU A 29 -15.71 3.04 -10.56
N ILE A 30 -15.46 4.05 -9.73
CA ILE A 30 -15.70 5.47 -10.02
C ILE A 30 -14.36 6.15 -10.32
N PRO A 31 -14.18 6.80 -11.49
CA PRO A 31 -12.96 7.52 -11.80
C PRO A 31 -12.62 8.58 -10.75
N ASN A 32 -11.35 8.63 -10.40
CA ASN A 32 -10.71 9.52 -9.43
C ASN A 32 -11.13 9.31 -7.97
N LEU A 33 -11.83 8.21 -7.65
CA LEU A 33 -12.19 7.85 -6.29
C LEU A 33 -11.81 6.40 -6.01
N VAL A 34 -11.03 6.18 -4.94
CA VAL A 34 -10.80 4.85 -4.37
C VAL A 34 -11.46 4.80 -3.00
N THR A 35 -12.39 3.88 -2.82
CA THR A 35 -12.98 3.59 -1.50
C THR A 35 -12.57 2.20 -1.03
N GLY A 36 -12.66 1.93 0.27
CA GLY A 36 -12.38 0.60 0.78
C GLY A 36 -12.69 0.40 2.25
N ILE A 37 -12.65 -0.86 2.65
CA ILE A 37 -12.79 -1.32 4.03
C ILE A 37 -11.65 -2.29 4.32
N ILE A 38 -10.94 -2.08 5.41
CA ILE A 38 -9.84 -2.94 5.84
C ILE A 38 -10.15 -3.48 7.23
N GLN A 39 -10.09 -4.80 7.39
CA GLN A 39 -10.10 -5.45 8.69
C GLN A 39 -8.67 -5.84 9.07
N LEU A 40 -8.22 -5.45 10.26
CA LEU A 40 -6.91 -5.80 10.78
C LEU A 40 -7.03 -6.83 11.91
N ALA A 41 -6.10 -7.78 11.97
CA ALA A 41 -6.05 -8.76 13.05
C ALA A 41 -5.82 -8.08 14.41
N GLY A 42 -6.74 -8.33 15.34
CA GLY A 42 -6.73 -7.73 16.68
C GLY A 42 -7.42 -6.36 16.76
N ALA A 43 -7.83 -5.77 15.64
CA ALA A 43 -8.66 -4.57 15.66
C ALA A 43 -10.11 -4.90 16.02
N GLN A 44 -10.73 -4.06 16.85
CA GLN A 44 -12.16 -4.18 17.19
C GLN A 44 -13.09 -3.52 16.16
N HIS A 45 -12.52 -2.75 15.23
CA HIS A 45 -13.27 -1.95 14.26
C HIS A 45 -12.60 -2.06 12.89
N GLU A 46 -13.41 -1.90 11.85
CA GLU A 46 -12.94 -1.78 10.48
C GLU A 46 -12.34 -0.39 10.23
N ILE A 47 -11.49 -0.31 9.22
CA ILE A 47 -10.89 0.93 8.75
C ILE A 47 -11.52 1.28 7.41
N HIS A 48 -12.11 2.45 7.34
CA HIS A 48 -12.71 2.98 6.12
C HIS A 48 -11.69 3.81 5.36
N VAL A 49 -11.63 3.61 4.06
CA VAL A 49 -10.69 4.28 3.16
C VAL A 49 -11.48 5.08 2.13
N GLU A 50 -11.10 6.34 1.94
CA GLU A 50 -11.63 7.22 0.89
C GLU A 50 -10.48 8.09 0.35
N LEU A 51 -10.07 7.84 -0.88
CA LEU A 51 -8.88 8.45 -1.45
C LEU A 51 -9.17 9.08 -2.81
N GLN A 52 -8.64 10.29 -3.00
CA GLN A 52 -8.63 10.96 -4.28
C GLN A 52 -7.53 10.36 -5.18
N GLY A 53 -7.93 9.79 -6.31
CA GLY A 53 -7.02 9.18 -7.29
C GLY A 53 -7.55 7.86 -7.85
N ASN A 54 -6.70 7.08 -8.50
CA ASN A 54 -7.09 5.83 -9.15
C ASN A 54 -6.14 4.69 -8.83
N PHE A 55 -6.56 3.45 -9.12
CA PHE A 55 -5.60 2.38 -9.35
C PHE A 55 -4.86 2.58 -10.68
N LEU A 56 -3.73 1.89 -10.86
CA LEU A 56 -3.02 1.85 -12.13
C LEU A 56 -3.72 0.95 -13.15
N SER A 57 -3.27 0.99 -14.41
CA SER A 57 -4.00 0.44 -15.56
C SER A 57 -4.30 -1.06 -15.47
N ASP A 58 -3.57 -1.81 -14.65
CA ASP A 58 -3.78 -3.26 -14.48
C ASP A 58 -5.04 -3.61 -13.70
N ILE A 59 -5.57 -2.68 -12.91
CA ILE A 59 -6.76 -2.86 -12.06
C ILE A 59 -7.67 -1.62 -12.03
N ALA A 60 -7.40 -0.59 -12.84
CA ALA A 60 -8.25 0.59 -12.96
C ALA A 60 -9.69 0.21 -13.31
N GLY A 61 -10.66 0.86 -12.67
CA GLY A 61 -12.07 0.56 -12.85
C GLY A 61 -12.58 -0.71 -12.17
N CYS A 62 -11.73 -1.44 -11.44
CA CYS A 62 -12.13 -2.67 -10.76
C CYS A 62 -12.43 -2.44 -9.27
N SER A 63 -13.12 -3.41 -8.68
CA SER A 63 -13.13 -3.67 -7.25
C SER A 63 -12.29 -4.91 -6.94
N ILE A 64 -11.66 -4.91 -5.77
CA ILE A 64 -10.67 -5.88 -5.34
C ILE A 64 -11.03 -6.36 -3.94
N GLU A 65 -11.07 -7.67 -3.76
CA GLU A 65 -11.20 -8.32 -2.46
C GLU A 65 -9.90 -9.06 -2.14
N ILE A 66 -9.43 -8.90 -0.91
CA ILE A 66 -8.16 -9.42 -0.42
C ILE A 66 -8.44 -10.27 0.81
N VAL A 67 -7.83 -11.46 0.86
CA VAL A 67 -7.80 -12.31 2.04
C VAL A 67 -6.38 -12.72 2.37
N ASN A 68 -5.95 -12.43 3.59
CA ASN A 68 -4.70 -12.90 4.18
C ASN A 68 -5.00 -14.04 5.17
N HIS A 69 -4.50 -15.24 4.89
CA HIS A 69 -4.75 -16.42 5.72
C HIS A 69 -3.88 -16.50 6.98
N VAL A 70 -2.82 -15.69 7.05
CA VAL A 70 -1.84 -15.71 8.16
C VAL A 70 -1.57 -14.32 8.71
N PRO A 71 -2.61 -13.56 9.12
CA PRO A 71 -2.43 -12.21 9.63
C PRO A 71 -1.79 -12.25 11.02
N LYS A 72 -1.03 -11.20 11.34
CA LYS A 72 -0.35 -11.02 12.62
C LYS A 72 -0.76 -9.68 13.21
N THR A 73 -1.25 -9.71 14.44
CA THR A 73 -1.57 -8.50 15.19
C THR A 73 -0.32 -7.66 15.42
N ASP A 74 -0.46 -6.36 15.21
CA ASP A 74 0.56 -5.35 15.50
C ASP A 74 -0.07 -4.23 16.34
N ASN A 75 0.08 -4.31 17.67
CA ASN A 75 -0.51 -3.34 18.58
C ASN A 75 0.07 -1.93 18.42
N THR A 76 1.31 -1.81 17.90
CA THR A 76 1.93 -0.50 17.66
C THR A 76 1.37 0.15 16.41
N LEU A 77 1.08 -0.64 15.37
CA LEU A 77 0.35 -0.16 14.21
C LEU A 77 -1.08 0.26 14.59
N LEU A 78 -1.80 -0.59 15.34
CA LEU A 78 -3.19 -0.35 15.71
C LEU A 78 -3.39 0.92 16.55
N SER A 79 -2.43 1.30 17.40
CA SER A 79 -2.51 2.53 18.19
C SER A 79 -2.27 3.81 17.39
N LYS A 80 -1.63 3.71 16.23
CA LYS A 80 -1.21 4.84 15.38
C LYS A 80 -2.12 5.07 14.18
N LEU A 81 -2.86 4.05 13.77
CA LEU A 81 -3.65 4.06 12.56
C LEU A 81 -5.06 4.61 12.83
N HIS A 82 -5.43 5.66 12.12
CA HIS A 82 -6.76 6.24 12.22
C HIS A 82 -7.80 5.36 11.53
N ARG A 83 -9.01 5.30 12.10
CA ARG A 83 -10.12 4.48 11.55
C ARG A 83 -10.62 4.96 10.19
N HIS A 84 -10.58 6.26 9.94
CA HIS A 84 -10.93 6.84 8.66
C HIS A 84 -9.64 7.29 7.97
N GLN A 85 -9.38 6.70 6.80
CA GLN A 85 -8.24 6.98 5.95
C GLN A 85 -8.71 7.85 4.79
N ILE A 86 -8.77 9.15 5.04
CA ILE A 86 -9.06 10.15 4.01
C ILE A 86 -7.74 10.66 3.46
N GLY A 87 -7.60 10.77 2.14
CA GLY A 87 -6.35 11.21 1.55
C GLY A 87 -6.24 11.11 0.04
N THR A 88 -5.02 10.91 -0.43
CA THR A 88 -4.70 10.83 -1.86
C THR A 88 -4.00 9.53 -2.19
N VAL A 89 -4.32 8.97 -3.36
CA VAL A 89 -3.62 7.79 -3.85
C VAL A 89 -2.17 8.15 -4.20
N GLY A 90 -1.24 7.31 -3.75
CA GLY A 90 0.12 7.26 -4.24
C GLY A 90 0.19 6.35 -5.46
N GLU A 91 0.58 5.10 -5.25
CA GLU A 91 0.62 4.07 -6.29
C GLU A 91 -0.20 2.87 -5.82
N MET A 92 -1.16 2.42 -6.63
CA MET A 92 -2.01 1.27 -6.32
C MET A 92 -2.10 0.35 -7.54
N THR A 93 -1.46 -0.81 -7.46
CA THR A 93 -1.34 -1.78 -8.56
C THR A 93 -1.30 -3.21 -8.02
N ALA A 94 -1.77 -4.18 -8.81
CA ALA A 94 -1.66 -5.62 -8.51
C ALA A 94 -0.48 -6.29 -9.25
N SER A 95 0.25 -5.56 -10.09
CA SER A 95 1.26 -6.10 -11.01
C SER A 95 2.65 -5.48 -10.85
N ARG A 96 2.94 -4.91 -9.67
CA ARG A 96 4.28 -4.38 -9.40
C ARG A 96 5.31 -5.50 -9.50
N ARG A 97 6.28 -5.34 -10.40
CA ARG A 97 7.31 -6.35 -10.66
C ARG A 97 8.39 -6.30 -9.58
N ILE A 98 8.66 -7.44 -8.95
CA ILE A 98 9.81 -7.61 -8.05
C ILE A 98 10.72 -8.73 -8.54
N THR A 99 12.02 -8.48 -8.51
CA THR A 99 13.03 -9.50 -8.79
C THR A 99 13.33 -10.27 -7.51
N GLN A 100 12.98 -11.56 -7.45
CA GLN A 100 13.36 -12.42 -6.34
C GLN A 100 14.85 -12.77 -6.47
N THR A 101 15.72 -12.04 -5.76
CA THR A 101 17.10 -12.49 -5.56
C THR A 101 17.07 -13.61 -4.52
N LEU A 102 17.39 -14.84 -4.94
CA LEU A 102 17.60 -15.95 -4.03
C LEU A 102 18.76 -15.56 -3.11
N ARG A 103 18.51 -15.25 -1.83
CA ARG A 103 19.59 -15.06 -0.86
C ARG A 103 20.37 -16.37 -0.80
N LYS A 104 21.58 -16.39 -1.37
CA LYS A 104 22.53 -17.49 -1.24
C LYS A 104 22.96 -17.58 0.22
N SER A 105 22.22 -18.31 1.06
CA SER A 105 22.82 -18.92 2.26
C SER A 105 23.37 -20.29 1.87
N ALA A 106 24.38 -20.29 1.02
CA ALA A 106 25.16 -21.48 0.74
C ALA A 106 26.65 -21.10 0.82
N PRO A 107 27.47 -21.82 1.60
CA PRO A 107 28.91 -21.59 1.63
C PRO A 107 29.50 -21.83 0.22
N PRO A 108 30.68 -21.25 -0.10
CA PRO A 108 31.20 -21.27 -1.46
C PRO A 108 31.75 -22.67 -1.76
N ALA A 109 30.93 -23.51 -2.38
CA ALA A 109 31.38 -24.79 -2.91
C ALA A 109 31.06 -24.87 -4.40
N SER A 110 32.12 -24.69 -5.18
CA SER A 110 32.31 -25.15 -6.56
C SER A 110 31.53 -24.47 -7.71
N SER A 111 32.30 -24.28 -8.77
CA SER A 111 32.01 -23.69 -10.07
C SER A 111 30.96 -24.45 -10.88
N VAL A 112 29.75 -23.89 -11.01
CA VAL A 112 29.02 -23.67 -12.27
C VAL A 112 28.05 -22.51 -11.99
N LEU A 113 28.30 -21.34 -12.57
CA LEU A 113 27.37 -20.21 -12.50
C LEU A 113 26.15 -20.49 -13.39
N ALA A 114 25.23 -21.32 -12.91
CA ALA A 114 23.86 -21.28 -13.42
C ALA A 114 23.27 -19.91 -13.05
N PRO A 115 22.76 -19.11 -14.01
CA PRO A 115 22.08 -17.87 -13.67
C PRO A 115 20.90 -18.24 -12.78
N SER A 116 20.86 -17.68 -11.56
CA SER A 116 19.72 -17.87 -10.67
C SER A 116 18.50 -17.27 -11.37
N THR A 117 17.65 -18.12 -11.93
CA THR A 117 16.40 -17.73 -12.56
C THR A 117 15.43 -17.32 -11.46
N GLY A 118 15.62 -16.13 -10.89
CA GLY A 118 14.66 -15.54 -9.97
C GLY A 118 13.33 -15.42 -10.71
N SER A 119 12.31 -16.16 -10.26
CA SER A 119 10.98 -16.07 -10.85
C SER A 119 10.44 -14.66 -10.63
N LEU A 120 10.07 -13.97 -11.71
CA LEU A 120 9.38 -12.69 -11.62
C LEU A 120 8.00 -12.93 -11.01
N LYS A 121 7.68 -12.24 -9.92
CA LYS A 121 6.37 -12.31 -9.27
C LYS A 121 5.68 -10.95 -9.34
N ASN A 122 4.36 -10.99 -9.50
CA ASN A 122 3.51 -9.82 -9.34
C ASN A 122 3.30 -9.58 -7.84
N LEU A 123 3.47 -8.32 -7.45
CA LEU A 123 3.26 -7.83 -6.09
C LEU A 123 2.05 -6.90 -6.12
N LEU A 124 1.05 -7.19 -5.28
CA LEU A 124 0.07 -6.18 -4.89
C LEU A 124 0.83 -5.08 -4.15
N PHE A 125 0.71 -3.84 -4.59
CA PHE A 125 1.35 -2.69 -3.99
C PHE A 125 0.38 -1.51 -3.97
N PHE A 126 -0.13 -1.20 -2.78
CA PHE A 126 -0.99 -0.07 -2.51
C PHE A 126 -0.28 0.89 -1.58
N GLU A 127 -0.27 2.15 -1.98
CA GLU A 127 0.29 3.26 -1.25
C GLU A 127 -0.68 4.44 -1.31
N TRP A 128 -0.88 5.08 -0.16
CA TRP A 128 -1.59 6.34 -0.08
C TRP A 128 -1.00 7.25 1.00
N PHE A 129 -1.39 8.51 0.95
CA PHE A 129 -1.03 9.53 1.92
C PHE A 129 -2.31 10.07 2.53
N ASN A 130 -2.44 9.96 3.85
CA ASN A 130 -3.61 10.43 4.57
C ASN A 130 -3.47 11.86 5.09
N GLU A 131 -4.58 12.44 5.55
CA GLU A 131 -4.62 13.79 6.12
C GLU A 131 -3.74 13.96 7.36
N GLN A 132 -3.45 12.87 8.09
CA GLN A 132 -2.53 12.86 9.24
C GLN A 132 -1.05 12.81 8.82
N ARG A 133 -0.76 13.08 7.54
CA ARG A 133 0.60 13.06 6.95
C ARG A 133 1.30 11.72 7.11
N GLN A 134 0.53 10.64 7.18
CA GLN A 134 1.07 9.29 7.20
C GLN A 134 1.09 8.76 5.77
N ARG A 135 2.18 8.08 5.43
CA ARG A 135 2.27 7.25 4.24
C ARG A 135 1.91 5.84 4.65
N VAL A 136 0.83 5.32 4.07
CA VAL A 136 0.32 4.00 4.42
C VAL A 136 0.57 3.04 3.26
N LEU A 137 1.03 1.84 3.59
CA LEU A 137 1.47 0.84 2.64
C LEU A 137 0.79 -0.50 2.90
N ILE A 138 0.33 -1.12 1.82
CA ILE A 138 -0.03 -2.53 1.76
C ILE A 138 0.73 -3.12 0.59
N HIS A 139 1.49 -4.18 0.84
CA HIS A 139 2.08 -4.97 -0.23
C HIS A 139 2.20 -6.45 0.09
N ALA A 140 1.83 -7.30 -0.87
CA ALA A 140 1.88 -8.75 -0.72
C ALA A 140 1.89 -9.47 -2.07
N TRP A 141 2.53 -10.64 -2.10
CA TRP A 141 2.61 -11.49 -3.30
C TRP A 141 1.98 -12.89 -3.09
N HIS A 142 1.55 -13.20 -1.87
CA HIS A 142 1.07 -14.52 -1.45
C HIS A 142 -0.40 -14.50 -0.99
N TRP A 143 -1.10 -13.39 -1.23
CA TRP A 143 -2.51 -13.25 -0.86
C TRP A 143 -3.44 -13.77 -1.95
N ASN A 144 -4.64 -14.14 -1.54
CA ASN A 144 -5.72 -14.41 -2.48
C ASN A 144 -6.40 -13.09 -2.83
N LEU A 145 -6.47 -12.81 -4.14
CA LEU A 145 -7.16 -11.64 -4.68
C LEU A 145 -8.31 -12.08 -5.56
N ARG A 146 -9.47 -11.43 -5.40
CA ARG A 146 -10.53 -11.42 -6.41
C ARG A 146 -10.61 -10.02 -7.00
N VAL A 147 -10.70 -9.94 -8.32
CA VAL A 147 -10.78 -8.67 -9.06
C VAL A 147 -12.01 -8.73 -9.94
N SER A 148 -12.84 -7.68 -9.89
CA SER A 148 -14.03 -7.57 -10.76
C SER A 148 -13.67 -7.22 -12.20
N ALA A 149 -14.67 -7.21 -13.08
CA ALA A 149 -14.51 -6.65 -14.41
C ALA A 149 -14.40 -5.11 -14.33
N PRO A 150 -13.50 -4.49 -15.12
CA PRO A 150 -13.30 -3.05 -15.09
C PRO A 150 -14.55 -2.32 -15.60
N GLN A 151 -15.02 -1.33 -14.85
CA GLN A 151 -16.11 -0.43 -15.25
C GLN A 151 -15.63 0.71 -16.16
N TRP A 152 -14.33 1.00 -16.13
CA TRP A 152 -13.67 1.98 -16.97
C TRP A 152 -12.18 1.65 -17.07
N THR A 153 -11.45 2.30 -17.97
CA THR A 153 -10.02 2.02 -18.21
C THR A 153 -9.17 3.27 -18.11
N LEU A 154 -7.97 3.13 -17.55
CA LEU A 154 -6.99 4.22 -17.47
C LEU A 154 -6.12 4.26 -18.73
N THR A 155 -6.03 5.42 -19.38
CA THR A 155 -5.12 5.58 -20.52
C THR A 155 -3.66 5.64 -20.06
N ARG A 156 -2.73 5.28 -20.94
CA ARG A 156 -1.29 5.32 -20.64
C ARG A 156 -0.80 6.72 -20.27
N ALA A 157 -1.34 7.77 -20.89
CA ALA A 157 -0.98 9.15 -20.56
C ALA A 157 -1.41 9.53 -19.12
N GLN A 158 -2.63 9.15 -18.73
CA GLN A 158 -3.14 9.35 -17.37
C GLN A 158 -2.34 8.56 -16.34
N GLU A 159 -2.00 7.30 -16.64
CA GLU A 159 -1.16 6.46 -15.78
C GLU A 159 0.21 7.10 -15.53
N LEU A 160 0.89 7.56 -16.59
CA LEU A 160 2.20 8.21 -16.46
C LEU A 160 2.12 9.49 -15.62
N ALA A 161 1.09 10.31 -15.83
CA ALA A 161 0.85 11.50 -15.01
C ALA A 161 0.66 11.13 -13.53
N GLN A 162 -0.15 10.10 -13.26
CA GLN A 162 -0.39 9.64 -11.90
C GLN A 162 0.89 9.12 -11.23
N ILE A 163 1.69 8.32 -11.92
CA ILE A 163 2.99 7.83 -11.42
C ILE A 163 3.92 9.01 -11.10
N GLN A 164 3.95 10.03 -11.96
CA GLN A 164 4.76 11.23 -11.72
C GLN A 164 4.28 11.99 -10.47
N THR A 165 2.98 12.22 -10.33
CA THR A 165 2.41 12.88 -9.14
C THR A 165 2.68 12.08 -7.87
N ALA A 166 2.54 10.75 -7.91
CA ALA A 166 2.84 9.88 -6.78
C ALA A 166 4.31 9.97 -6.34
N ARG A 167 5.24 10.03 -7.31
CA ARG A 167 6.67 10.23 -7.02
C ARG A 167 6.95 11.56 -6.35
N LEU A 168 6.30 12.64 -6.80
CA LEU A 168 6.45 13.96 -6.20
C LEU A 168 5.94 13.98 -4.75
N ARG A 169 4.73 13.45 -4.50
CA ARG A 169 4.18 13.35 -3.14
C ARG A 169 5.06 12.52 -2.21
N ARG A 170 5.59 11.40 -2.70
CA ARG A 170 6.52 10.58 -1.92
C ARG A 170 7.79 11.35 -1.58
N LYS A 171 8.33 12.13 -2.54
CA LYS A 171 9.50 12.99 -2.29
C LYS A 171 9.17 14.06 -1.24
N GLU A 172 8.02 14.72 -1.34
CA GLU A 172 7.58 15.72 -0.37
C GLU A 172 7.46 15.13 1.04
N HIS A 173 6.80 13.97 1.17
CA HIS A 173 6.68 13.22 2.43
C HIS A 173 8.05 12.89 3.03
N LEU A 174 9.01 12.44 2.21
CA LEU A 174 10.37 12.15 2.67
C LEU A 174 11.11 13.42 3.12
N LEU A 175 11.00 14.52 2.40
CA LEU A 175 11.65 15.78 2.76
C LEU A 175 11.09 16.39 4.05
N THR A 176 9.80 16.19 4.33
CA THR A 176 9.23 16.61 5.62
C THR A 176 9.74 15.77 6.79
N ARG A 177 10.25 14.55 6.56
CA ARG A 177 10.87 13.72 7.61
C ARG A 177 12.27 14.17 8.00
N GLU A 178 13.03 14.75 7.07
CA GLU A 178 14.44 15.09 7.28
C GLU A 178 14.66 16.46 7.95
N LYS A 179 13.63 17.29 8.02
CA LYS A 179 13.71 18.64 8.59
C LYS A 179 13.50 18.70 10.11
N GLU A 180 13.40 17.55 10.77
CA GLU A 180 13.04 17.37 12.18
C GLU A 180 14.01 16.41 12.86
#